data_AF-A0A480BT95-F1
#
_entry.id   AF-A0A480BT95-F1
#
_cell.length_a   1.000
_cell.length_b   1.000
_cell.length_c   1.000
_cell.angle_alpha   90.00
_cell.angle_beta   90.00
_cell.angle_gamma   90.00
#
_symmetry.space_group_name_H-M   'P 1'
#
loop_
_entity.id
_entity.type
_entity.pdbx_description
1 polymer ?
#
loop_
_entity_poly.entity_id
_entity_poly.type
_entity_poly.pdbx_seq_one_letter_code
_entity_poly.pdbx_strand_id
1 'polypeptide(L)'
;MSRTIWYTRCPVPTASGVAYQLKLFDSEFAGTDCAVRNIKELGREQANTHFAHTLADSFREGGGSPPVWARSRGADTSLLGISFVEETLGLFVRADDAIDSVRDLAGKRLALPVWPDLIMNFFRFAAQKA
;
A
#
# COMPACT_ATOMS: atom_id res chain seq x y z
N MET A 1 -5.06 2.99 30.32
CA MET A 1 -4.10 3.37 29.26
C MET A 1 -4.88 3.38 27.97
N SER A 2 -4.72 4.39 27.11
CA SER A 2 -5.45 4.43 25.84
C SER A 2 -4.99 3.30 24.92
N ARG A 3 -5.93 2.52 24.38
CA ARG A 3 -5.68 1.49 23.37
C ARG A 3 -5.45 2.16 22.02
N THR A 4 -4.27 1.99 21.44
CA THR A 4 -3.97 2.56 20.11
C THR A 4 -4.26 1.53 19.03
N ILE A 5 -5.02 1.95 18.01
CA ILE A 5 -5.14 1.22 16.74
C ILE A 5 -4.22 1.90 15.71
N TRP A 6 -3.28 1.15 15.16
CA TRP A 6 -2.33 1.65 14.18
C TRP A 6 -2.90 1.61 12.76
N TYR A 7 -2.88 2.77 12.11
CA TYR A 7 -3.42 2.99 10.79
C TYR A 7 -2.33 3.25 9.76
N THR A 8 -2.45 2.62 8.59
CA THR A 8 -1.63 2.97 7.43
C THR A 8 -2.37 2.76 6.11
N ARG A 9 -1.95 3.49 5.06
CA ARG A 9 -2.52 3.36 3.72
C ARG A 9 -1.48 3.52 2.63
N CYS A 10 -1.76 2.94 1.47
CA CYS A 10 -1.08 3.30 0.24
C CYS A 10 -1.57 4.65 -0.30
N PRO A 11 -0.81 5.31 -1.19
CA PRO A 11 -1.24 6.52 -1.89
C PRO A 11 -2.24 6.20 -3.03
N VAL A 12 -3.28 5.41 -2.73
CA VAL A 12 -4.41 5.09 -3.61
C VAL A 12 -5.71 5.61 -3.00
N PRO A 13 -6.82 5.74 -3.74
CA PRO A 13 -8.11 6.07 -3.16
C PRO A 13 -8.50 5.03 -2.09
N THR A 14 -8.63 5.47 -0.84
CA THR A 14 -8.96 4.60 0.30
C THR A 14 -10.02 5.23 1.20
N ALA A 15 -10.99 4.44 1.64
CA ALA A 15 -12.04 4.90 2.54
C ALA A 15 -11.46 5.35 3.89
N SER A 16 -10.49 4.59 4.42
CA SER A 16 -9.73 4.95 5.62
C SER A 16 -8.96 6.26 5.47
N GLY A 17 -8.51 6.57 4.25
CA GLY A 17 -7.82 7.83 3.95
C GLY A 17 -8.74 9.02 4.09
N VAL A 18 -9.96 8.91 3.55
CA VAL A 18 -11.02 9.90 3.71
C VAL A 18 -11.43 10.02 5.17
N ALA A 19 -11.65 8.89 5.86
CA ALA A 19 -12.02 8.86 7.27
C ALA A 19 -10.98 9.54 8.16
N TYR A 20 -9.69 9.30 7.92
CA TYR A 20 -8.60 9.96 8.63
C TYR A 20 -8.60 11.48 8.40
N GLN A 21 -8.74 11.93 7.14
CA GLN A 21 -8.75 13.36 6.79
C GLN A 21 -9.95 14.11 7.38
N LEU A 22 -11.11 13.45 7.44
CA LEU A 22 -12.34 14.01 8.00
C LEU A 22 -12.47 13.81 9.52
N LYS A 23 -11.45 13.26 10.20
CA LYS A 23 -11.47 12.96 11.63
C LYS A 23 -12.65 12.07 12.07
N LEU A 24 -13.07 11.17 11.18
CA LEU A 24 -14.16 10.24 11.48
C LEU A 24 -13.75 9.23 12.54
N PHE A 25 -12.48 8.80 12.56
CA PHE A 25 -11.98 7.93 13.62
C PHE A 25 -12.02 8.59 15.00
N ASP A 26 -11.62 9.86 15.10
CA ASP A 26 -11.68 10.62 16.36
C ASP A 26 -13.13 10.74 16.85
N SER A 27 -14.05 10.97 15.91
CA SER A 27 -15.49 11.11 16.21
C SER A 27 -16.10 9.78 16.65
N GLU A 28 -15.77 8.68 15.96
CA GLU A 28 -16.26 7.33 16.27
C GLU A 28 -15.81 6.84 17.64
N PHE A 29 -14.55 7.12 18.01
CA PHE A 29 -13.97 6.70 19.28
C PHE A 29 -14.08 7.75 20.40
N ALA A 30 -14.84 8.83 20.18
CA ALA A 30 -15.02 9.88 21.19
C ALA A 30 -15.65 9.30 22.48
N GLY A 31 -15.03 9.58 23.62
CA GLY A 31 -15.47 9.07 24.93
C GLY A 31 -15.07 7.63 25.24
N THR A 32 -14.34 6.97 24.33
CA THR A 32 -13.72 5.67 24.58
C THR A 32 -12.26 5.82 25.02
N ASP A 33 -11.61 4.72 25.39
CA ASP A 33 -10.17 4.66 25.61
C ASP A 33 -9.38 4.36 24.33
N CYS A 34 -10.03 4.32 23.16
CA CYS A 34 -9.41 3.98 21.89
C CYS A 34 -8.97 5.22 21.09
N ALA A 35 -7.83 5.12 20.40
CA ALA A 35 -7.36 6.15 19.48
C ALA A 35 -6.74 5.52 18.22
N VAL A 36 -7.10 6.03 17.04
CA VAL A 36 -6.48 5.61 15.77
C VAL A 36 -5.30 6.52 15.45
N ARG A 37 -4.10 5.96 15.31
CA ARG A 37 -2.86 6.72 15.08
C ARG A 37 -2.14 6.27 13.83
N ASN A 38 -1.48 7.19 13.14
CA ASN A 38 -0.78 6.85 11.91
C ASN A 38 0.56 6.20 12.22
N ILE A 39 0.93 5.12 11.54
CA ILE A 39 2.25 4.47 11.73
C ILE A 39 3.44 5.42 11.50
N LYS A 40 3.26 6.53 10.77
CA LYS A 40 4.30 7.56 10.58
C LYS A 40 4.79 8.13 11.92
N GLU A 41 3.95 8.12 12.94
CA GLU A 41 4.29 8.58 14.29
C GLU A 41 5.29 7.66 15.00
N LEU A 42 5.43 6.40 14.55
CA LEU A 42 6.40 5.43 15.06
C LEU A 42 7.83 5.65 14.54
N GLY A 43 8.01 6.53 13.55
CA GLY A 43 9.31 6.80 12.93
C GLY A 43 9.72 5.81 11.84
N ARG A 44 10.85 6.10 11.18
CA ARG A 44 11.32 5.37 10.00
C ARG A 44 11.68 3.92 10.26
N GLU A 45 12.21 3.60 11.44
CA GLU A 45 12.56 2.22 11.83
C GLU A 45 11.36 1.26 11.74
N GLN A 46 10.16 1.79 11.98
CA GLN A 46 8.91 1.03 11.96
C GLN A 46 8.16 1.10 10.63
N ALA A 47 8.74 1.75 9.60
CA ALA A 47 8.08 1.90 8.30
C ALA A 47 7.74 0.55 7.64
N ASN A 48 8.57 -0.47 7.88
CA ASN A 48 8.35 -1.82 7.33
C ASN A 48 7.09 -2.51 7.88
N THR A 49 6.53 -2.04 8.99
CA THR A 49 5.24 -2.55 9.50
C THR A 49 4.09 -2.30 8.53
N HIS A 50 4.21 -1.31 7.63
CA HIS A 50 3.29 -1.10 6.51
C HIS A 50 3.19 -2.32 5.58
N PHE A 51 4.28 -3.07 5.41
CA PHE A 51 4.32 -4.23 4.52
C PHE A 51 4.28 -5.55 5.27
N ALA A 52 4.93 -5.63 6.44
CA ALA A 52 5.07 -6.85 7.22
C ALA A 52 3.88 -7.12 8.15
N HIS A 53 3.05 -6.11 8.44
CA HIS A 53 1.86 -6.25 9.29
C HIS A 53 2.21 -6.81 10.69
N THR A 54 3.29 -6.30 11.28
CA THR A 54 3.84 -6.79 12.58
C THR A 54 3.34 -6.03 13.79
N LEU A 55 2.59 -4.93 13.61
CA LEU A 55 2.01 -4.18 14.72
C LEU A 55 0.73 -4.87 15.20
N ALA A 56 0.65 -5.11 16.51
CA ALA A 56 -0.61 -5.44 17.17
C ALA A 56 -1.61 -4.29 16.98
N ASP A 57 -2.90 -4.63 16.97
CA ASP A 57 -4.00 -3.66 16.80
C ASP A 57 -3.78 -2.73 15.61
N SER A 58 -3.48 -3.28 14.42
CA SER A 58 -3.23 -2.48 13.23
C SER A 58 -4.12 -2.85 12.05
N PHE A 59 -4.42 -1.86 11.21
CA PHE A 59 -5.08 -2.09 9.93
C PHE A 59 -4.43 -1.27 8.81
N ARG A 60 -4.52 -1.83 7.61
CA ARG A 60 -3.98 -1.23 6.38
C ARG A 60 -5.02 -1.29 5.27
N GLU A 61 -5.16 -0.19 4.54
CA GLU A 61 -5.91 -0.16 3.28
C GLU A 61 -5.00 0.25 2.12
N GLY A 62 -5.03 -0.53 1.03
CA GLY A 62 -4.21 -0.27 -0.14
C GLY A 62 -4.10 -1.50 -1.04
N GLY A 63 -3.09 -1.52 -1.91
CA GLY A 63 -2.88 -2.64 -2.83
C GLY A 63 -2.76 -3.99 -2.09
N GLY A 64 -3.26 -5.06 -2.72
CA GLY A 64 -3.36 -6.40 -2.13
C GLY A 64 -2.04 -7.17 -2.01
N SER A 65 -0.94 -6.70 -2.64
CA SER A 65 0.32 -7.45 -2.62
C SER A 65 0.97 -7.55 -1.23
N PRO A 66 1.03 -6.49 -0.40
CA PRO A 66 1.63 -6.60 0.93
C PRO A 66 0.87 -7.53 1.90
N PRO A 67 -0.48 -7.50 2.04
CA PRO A 67 -1.18 -8.41 2.93
C PRO A 67 -1.03 -9.87 2.52
N VAL A 68 -1.03 -10.17 1.20
CA VAL A 68 -0.80 -11.53 0.70
C VAL A 68 0.61 -12.00 1.06
N TRP A 69 1.62 -11.16 0.82
CA TRP A 69 3.00 -11.47 1.17
C TRP A 69 3.18 -11.64 2.68
N ALA A 70 2.65 -10.73 3.51
CA ALA A 70 2.70 -10.82 4.96
C ALA A 70 2.04 -12.09 5.49
N ARG A 71 0.84 -12.43 5.00
CA ARG A 71 0.13 -13.66 5.37
C ARG A 71 0.93 -14.92 4.98
N SER A 72 1.55 -14.93 3.80
CA SER A 72 2.44 -16.04 3.39
C SER A 72 3.69 -16.20 4.28
N ARG A 73 4.08 -15.13 5.00
CA ARG A 73 5.17 -15.11 5.97
C ARG A 73 4.71 -15.38 7.41
N GLY A 74 3.42 -15.70 7.61
CA GLY A 74 2.85 -16.03 8.91
C GLY A 74 2.21 -14.87 9.67
N ALA A 75 2.06 -13.69 9.07
CA ALA A 75 1.35 -12.59 9.73
C ALA A 75 -0.11 -12.97 10.02
N ASP A 76 -0.57 -12.71 11.25
CA ASP A 76 -1.93 -13.00 11.65
C ASP A 76 -2.88 -11.85 11.26
N THR A 77 -3.44 -11.95 10.05
CA THR A 77 -4.23 -10.88 9.44
C THR A 77 -5.52 -11.44 8.84
N SER A 78 -6.56 -10.63 8.88
CA SER A 78 -7.86 -10.91 8.27
C SER A 78 -8.21 -9.84 7.24
N LEU A 79 -8.84 -10.24 6.14
CA LEU A 79 -9.36 -9.33 5.13
C LEU A 79 -10.69 -8.74 5.61
N LEU A 80 -10.76 -7.42 5.81
CA LEU A 80 -11.97 -6.73 6.26
C LEU A 80 -12.86 -6.24 5.11
N GLY A 81 -12.27 -5.94 3.95
CA GLY A 81 -13.01 -5.41 2.81
C GLY A 81 -12.12 -5.22 1.57
N ILE A 82 -12.76 -5.11 0.42
CA ILE A 82 -12.13 -4.87 -0.89
C ILE A 82 -12.81 -3.67 -1.53
N SER A 83 -12.02 -2.72 -2.03
CA SER A 83 -12.47 -1.68 -2.94
C SER A 83 -11.73 -1.84 -4.26
N PHE A 84 -12.47 -1.88 -5.37
CA PHE A 84 -11.89 -1.93 -6.70
C PHE A 84 -11.61 -0.51 -7.18
N VAL A 85 -10.40 -0.31 -7.69
CA VAL A 85 -9.98 0.95 -8.30
C VAL A 85 -9.53 0.62 -9.71
N GLU A 86 -10.02 1.38 -10.69
CA GLU A 86 -9.51 1.27 -12.06
C GLU A 86 -8.06 1.76 -12.09
N GLU A 87 -7.14 0.87 -12.46
CA GLU A 87 -5.72 1.16 -12.60
C GLU A 87 -5.33 1.03 -14.08
N THR A 88 -4.61 2.03 -14.61
CA THR A 88 -3.96 1.90 -15.92
C THR A 88 -2.52 1.43 -15.70
N LEU A 89 -2.20 0.24 -16.21
CA LEU A 89 -0.84 -0.28 -16.27
C LEU A 89 -0.33 -0.19 -17.71
N GLY A 90 0.82 0.44 -17.91
CA GLY A 90 1.39 0.64 -19.23
C GLY A 90 2.87 0.97 -19.21
N LEU A 91 3.51 0.77 -20.36
CA LEU A 91 4.84 1.31 -20.63
C LEU A 91 4.66 2.69 -21.24
N PHE A 92 5.26 3.70 -20.61
CA PHE A 92 5.16 5.08 -21.06
C PHE A 92 6.42 5.47 -21.83
N VAL A 93 6.22 6.06 -23.00
CA VAL A 93 7.25 6.68 -23.83
C VAL A 93 7.02 8.18 -23.91
N ARG A 94 7.98 8.94 -24.43
CA ARG A 94 7.74 10.38 -24.67
C ARG A 94 6.70 10.55 -25.78
N ALA A 95 5.94 11.64 -25.71
CA ALA A 95 4.94 11.97 -26.72
C ALA A 95 5.53 12.21 -28.12
N ASP A 96 6.84 12.51 -28.21
CA ASP A 96 7.58 12.72 -29.46
C ASP A 96 8.41 11.49 -29.90
N ASP A 97 8.26 10.35 -29.21
CA ASP A 97 8.92 9.10 -29.60
C ASP A 97 8.15 8.41 -30.73
N ALA A 98 8.87 7.67 -31.59
CA ALA A 98 8.26 6.98 -32.74
C ALA A 98 7.61 5.64 -32.37
N ILE A 99 7.63 5.26 -31.09
CA ILE A 99 7.04 4.02 -30.57
C ILE A 99 5.51 4.20 -30.48
N ASP A 100 4.76 3.45 -31.30
CA ASP A 100 3.29 3.45 -31.27
C ASP A 100 2.68 2.10 -30.84
N SER A 101 3.49 1.04 -30.85
CA SER A 101 3.05 -0.32 -30.54
C SER A 101 4.06 -1.09 -29.71
N VAL A 102 3.62 -2.22 -29.15
CA VAL A 102 4.50 -3.15 -28.41
C VAL A 102 5.64 -3.68 -29.29
N ARG A 103 5.45 -3.78 -30.61
CA ARG A 103 6.49 -4.26 -31.53
C ARG A 103 7.67 -3.28 -31.62
N ASP A 104 7.41 -1.98 -31.52
CA ASP A 104 8.46 -0.96 -31.62
C ASP A 104 9.38 -0.91 -30.39
N LEU A 105 9.00 -1.62 -29.33
CA LEU A 105 9.83 -1.84 -28.14
C LEU A 105 11.00 -2.81 -28.40
N ALA A 106 10.99 -3.56 -29.50
CA ALA A 106 12.08 -4.48 -29.83
C ALA A 106 13.42 -3.73 -29.95
N GLY A 107 14.42 -4.19 -29.18
CA GLY A 107 15.75 -3.56 -29.12
C GLY A 107 15.81 -2.22 -28.36
N LYS A 108 14.69 -1.73 -27.80
CA LYS A 108 14.68 -0.54 -26.95
C LYS A 108 15.13 -0.88 -25.52
N ARG A 109 15.50 0.15 -24.77
CA ARG A 109 15.89 0.04 -23.36
C ARG A 109 14.67 0.26 -22.48
N LEU A 110 14.38 -0.70 -21.61
CA LEU A 110 13.32 -0.61 -20.61
C LEU A 110 13.93 -0.26 -19.25
N ALA A 111 13.46 0.83 -18.64
CA ALA A 111 13.80 1.14 -17.26
C ALA A 111 12.93 0.32 -16.31
N LEU A 112 13.55 -0.44 -15.41
CA LEU A 112 12.86 -1.20 -14.38
C LEU A 112 13.22 -0.64 -13.01
N PRO A 113 12.24 -0.39 -12.13
CA PRO A 113 12.53 0.05 -10.77
C PRO A 113 13.23 -1.05 -9.99
N VAL A 114 14.38 -0.72 -9.39
CA VAL A 114 15.11 -1.59 -8.47
C VAL A 114 15.04 -0.98 -7.08
N TRP A 115 14.58 -1.77 -6.11
CA TRP A 115 14.40 -1.36 -4.72
C TRP A 115 15.13 -2.36 -3.81
N PRO A 116 16.43 -2.16 -3.54
CA PRO A 116 17.25 -3.16 -2.86
C PRO A 116 16.88 -3.35 -1.39
N ASP A 117 16.39 -2.30 -0.72
CA ASP A 117 16.15 -2.31 0.72
C ASP A 117 14.69 -2.62 1.10
N LEU A 118 13.80 -2.75 0.11
CA LEU A 118 12.40 -3.04 0.37
C LEU A 118 12.24 -4.52 0.74
N ILE A 119 11.62 -4.79 1.88
CA ILE A 119 11.45 -6.17 2.41
C ILE A 119 10.62 -7.09 1.50
N MET A 120 9.92 -6.53 0.51
CA MET A 120 9.23 -7.24 -0.56
C MET A 120 9.39 -6.50 -1.89
N ASN A 121 9.47 -7.24 -3.01
CA ASN A 121 9.51 -6.63 -4.34
C ASN A 121 8.09 -6.33 -4.84
N PHE A 122 7.57 -5.16 -4.44
CA PHE A 122 6.22 -4.70 -4.80
C PHE A 122 6.02 -4.60 -6.32
N PHE A 123 7.02 -4.12 -7.06
CA PHE A 123 6.93 -3.91 -8.52
C PHE A 123 6.92 -5.21 -9.31
N ARG A 124 7.70 -6.21 -8.88
CA ARG A 124 7.63 -7.55 -9.48
C ARG A 124 6.25 -8.16 -9.32
N PHE A 125 5.62 -8.00 -8.16
CA PHE A 125 4.24 -8.44 -7.97
C PHE A 125 3.28 -7.67 -8.89
N ALA A 126 3.40 -6.35 -8.96
CA ALA A 126 2.54 -5.52 -9.81
C ALA A 126 2.62 -5.91 -11.30
N ALA A 127 3.82 -6.28 -11.78
CA ALA A 127 4.02 -6.75 -13.16
C ALA A 127 3.37 -8.11 -13.46
N GLN A 128 2.96 -8.88 -12.44
CA GLN A 128 2.30 -10.18 -12.59
C GLN A 128 0.77 -10.10 -12.55
N LYS A 129 0.17 -8.90 -12.44
CA LYS A 129 -1.30 -8.70 -12.41
C LYS A 129 -2.01 -8.97 -13.77
N ALA A 130 -1.41 -9.76 -14.66
CA ALA A 130 -1.93 -10.03 -16.01
C ALA A 130 -2.97 -11.16 -16.01
#